data_AF-A0AAD9E8F4-F1
#
_entry.id   AF-A0AAD9E8F4-F1
#
_cell.length_a   1.000
_cell.length_b   1.000
_cell.length_c   1.000
_cell.angle_alpha   90.00
_cell.angle_beta   90.00
_cell.angle_gamma   90.00
#
_symmetry.space_group_name_H-M   'P 1'
#
loop_
_entity.id
_entity.type
_entity.pdbx_description
1 polymer ?
#
loop_
_entity_poly.entity_id
_entity_poly.type
_entity_poly.pdbx_seq_one_letter_code
_entity_poly.pdbx_strand_id
1 'polypeptide(L)' 'MWDDVGYLGPDFKPSTMKVATLRNVLCRHNIHYSSADTKKTLVDIFDKEITPRAAATLTAMGKIAPSSDGIVDVHQGN' A
#
# COMPACT_ATOMS: atom_id res chain seq x y z
N MET A 1 -14.83 -7.25 9.70
CA MET A 1 -14.41 -7.67 8.36
C MET A 1 -13.13 -6.89 8.09
N TRP A 2 -11.98 -7.57 8.13
CA TRP A 2 -10.67 -6.92 8.10
C TRP A 2 -10.40 -6.44 6.69
N ASP A 3 -10.31 -5.12 6.52
CA ASP A 3 -10.17 -4.49 5.22
C ASP A 3 -8.89 -4.97 4.54
N ASP A 4 -9.08 -5.60 3.39
CA ASP A 4 -8.14 -6.31 2.52
C ASP A 4 -7.10 -5.38 1.86
N VAL A 5 -6.82 -4.24 2.50
CA VAL A 5 -6.02 -3.10 2.00
C VAL A 5 -4.97 -2.63 3.01
N GLY A 6 -4.83 -3.29 4.16
CA GLY A 6 -3.79 -2.93 5.15
C GLY A 6 -2.36 -2.94 4.60
N TYR A 7 -2.12 -3.66 3.49
CA TYR A 7 -0.83 -3.66 2.78
C TYR A 7 -0.57 -2.42 1.91
N LEU A 8 -1.58 -1.57 1.71
CA LEU A 8 -1.42 -0.34 0.95
C LEU A 8 -0.82 0.80 1.80
N GLY A 9 -0.90 0.71 3.13
CA GLY A 9 -0.46 1.78 4.06
C GLY A 9 0.99 2.24 3.83
N PRO A 10 1.31 3.54 4.02
CA PRO A 10 2.65 4.07 3.80
C PRO A 10 3.69 3.52 4.79
N ASP A 11 3.24 3.11 5.97
CA ASP A 11 4.07 2.44 6.99
C ASP A 11 4.13 0.92 6.79
N PHE A 12 3.45 0.41 5.76
CA PHE A 12 3.38 -1.02 5.55
C PHE A 12 4.70 -1.57 5.04
N LYS A 13 5.24 -2.56 5.77
CA LYS A 13 6.49 -3.22 5.40
C LYS A 13 6.16 -4.53 4.67
N PRO A 14 6.30 -4.63 3.34
CA PRO A 14 6.08 -5.89 2.62
C PRO A 14 6.96 -7.05 3.14
N SER A 15 8.09 -6.73 3.79
CA SER A 15 8.95 -7.68 4.50
C SER A 15 8.26 -8.41 5.67
N THR A 16 7.21 -7.86 6.28
CA THR A 16 6.47 -8.51 7.38
C THR A 16 5.44 -9.52 6.86
N MET A 17 5.09 -9.46 5.56
CA MET A 17 4.17 -10.40 4.94
C MET A 17 4.80 -11.79 4.74
N LYS A 18 3.93 -12.79 4.77
CA LYS A 18 4.25 -14.14 4.32
C LYS A 18 4.39 -14.14 2.80
N VAL A 19 5.30 -14.97 2.29
CA VAL A 19 5.54 -15.14 0.85
C VAL A 19 4.26 -15.50 0.10
N ALA A 20 3.41 -16.36 0.68
CA ALA A 20 2.11 -16.72 0.11
C ALA A 20 1.18 -15.51 -0.07
N THR A 21 1.16 -14.59 0.90
CA THR A 21 0.33 -13.39 0.84
C THR A 21 0.88 -12.38 -0.17
N LEU A 22 2.19 -12.17 -0.21
CA LEU A 22 2.85 -11.36 -1.25
C LEU A 22 2.49 -11.86 -2.65
N ARG A 23 2.61 -13.18 -2.87
CA ARG A 23 2.24 -13.82 -4.14
C ARG A 23 0.77 -13.64 -4.49
N ASN A 24 -0.12 -13.73 -3.51
CA ASN A 24 -1.56 -13.52 -3.72
C ASN A 24 -1.85 -12.07 -4.13
N VAL A 25 -1.19 -11.08 -3.48
CA VAL A 25 -1.34 -9.67 -3.84
C VAL A 25 -0.79 -9.40 -5.24
N LEU A 26 0.43 -9.85 -5.55
CA LEU A 26 1.01 -9.71 -6.90
C LEU A 26 0.10 -10.32 -7.98
N CYS A 27 -0.44 -11.52 -7.73
CA CYS A 27 -1.39 -12.19 -8.62
C CYS A 27 -2.67 -11.37 -8.81
N ARG A 28 -3.25 -10.83 -7.72
CA ARG A 28 -4.46 -9.98 -7.77
C ARG A 28 -4.26 -8.69 -8.55
N HIS A 29 -3.04 -8.14 -8.58
CA HIS A 29 -2.68 -6.98 -9.39
C HIS A 29 -2.18 -7.34 -10.79
N ASN A 30 -2.30 -8.62 -11.19
CA ASN A 30 -1.87 -9.16 -12.47
C ASN A 30 -0.37 -8.94 -12.77
N ILE A 31 0.45 -8.96 -11.72
CA ILE A 31 1.91 -8.82 -11.82
C ILE A 31 2.52 -10.22 -11.93
N HIS A 32 3.27 -10.42 -13.01
CA HIS A 32 4.02 -11.66 -13.20
C HIS A 32 5.21 -11.72 -12.24
N TYR A 33 5.33 -12.83 -11.54
CA TYR A 33 6.50 -13.19 -10.74
C TYR A 33 6.88 -14.65 -11.04
N SER A 34 8.14 -15.00 -10.87
CA SER A 34 8.62 -16.36 -10.99
C SER A 34 8.40 -17.13 -9.70
N SER A 35 7.99 -18.40 -9.80
CA SER A 35 7.90 -19.29 -8.62
C SER A 35 9.24 -19.49 -7.91
N ALA A 36 10.35 -19.27 -8.62
CA ALA A 36 11.71 -19.31 -8.08
C ALA A 36 12.14 -18.01 -7.37
N ASP A 37 11.32 -16.95 -7.42
CA ASP A 37 11.66 -15.68 -6.79
C ASP A 37 11.73 -15.80 -5.28
N THR A 38 12.81 -15.25 -4.73
CA THR A 38 13.02 -15.15 -3.29
C THR A 38 12.05 -14.15 -2.68
N LYS A 39 11.81 -14.24 -1.36
CA LYS A 39 11.02 -13.25 -0.63
C LYS A 39 11.51 -11.82 -0.89
N LYS A 40 12.83 -11.62 -0.98
CA LYS A 40 13.43 -10.32 -1.26
C LYS A 40 13.02 -9.80 -2.65
N THR A 41 13.06 -10.65 -3.67
CA THR A 41 12.64 -10.30 -5.03
C THR A 41 11.15 -9.96 -5.09
N LEU A 42 10.30 -10.74 -4.42
CA LEU A 42 8.86 -10.46 -4.36
C LEU A 42 8.56 -9.12 -3.68
N VAL A 43 9.31 -8.78 -2.62
CA VAL A 43 9.21 -7.48 -1.95
C VAL A 43 9.67 -6.34 -2.86
N ASP A 44 10.74 -6.51 -3.63
CA ASP A 44 11.22 -5.50 -4.58
C ASP A 44 10.21 -5.25 -5.72
N ILE A 45 9.63 -6.32 -6.28
CA ILE A 45 8.58 -6.20 -7.30
C ILE A 45 7.34 -5.52 -6.72
N PHE A 46 6.95 -5.90 -5.49
CA PHE A 46 5.85 -5.24 -4.79
C PHE A 46 6.14 -3.76 -4.61
N ASP A 47 7.35 -3.37 -4.20
CA ASP A 47 7.66 -1.96 -3.98
C ASP A 47 7.66 -1.14 -5.28
N LYS A 48 8.13 -1.73 -6.38
CA LYS A 48 8.17 -1.07 -7.69
C LYS A 48 6.79 -0.90 -8.32
N GLU A 49 5.92 -1.90 -8.19
CA GLU A 49 4.65 -1.94 -8.93
C GLU A 49 3.44 -1.59 -8.06
N ILE A 50 3.43 -2.04 -6.80
CA ILE A 50 2.31 -1.86 -5.87
C ILE A 50 2.45 -0.59 -5.04
N THR A 51 3.62 -0.27 -4.48
CA THR A 51 3.81 0.97 -3.70
C THR A 51 3.37 2.25 -4.43
N PRO A 52 3.70 2.50 -5.71
CA PRO A 52 3.21 3.72 -6.38
C PRO A 52 1.69 3.73 -6.57
N ARG A 53 1.06 2.58 -6.80
CA ARG A 53 -0.40 2.45 -6.90
C ARG A 53 -1.08 2.62 -5.54
N ALA A 54 -0.48 2.06 -4.49
CA ALA A 54 -0.90 2.21 -3.12
C ALA A 54 -0.79 3.66 -2.66
N ALA A 55 0.37 4.30 -2.91
CA ALA A 55 0.60 5.72 -2.61
C ALA A 55 -0.36 6.64 -3.38
N ALA A 56 -0.65 6.35 -4.65
CA ALA A 56 -1.65 7.10 -5.41
C ALA A 56 -3.05 6.95 -4.80
N THR A 57 -3.42 5.72 -4.42
CA THR A 57 -4.71 5.40 -3.79
C THR A 57 -4.81 6.04 -2.41
N LEU A 58 -3.74 6.02 -1.62
CA LEU A 58 -3.65 6.67 -0.31
C LEU A 58 -3.53 8.17 -0.37
N THR A 59 -2.98 8.75 -1.43
CA THR A 59 -3.01 10.21 -1.62
C THR A 59 -4.45 10.63 -1.93
N ALA A 60 -5.15 9.87 -2.77
CA ALA A 60 -6.57 10.07 -3.02
C ALA A 60 -7.41 9.84 -1.75
N MET A 61 -7.13 8.77 -0.99
CA MET A 61 -7.81 8.40 0.26
C MET A 61 -7.47 9.33 1.43
N GLY A 62 -6.23 9.79 1.54
CA GLY A 62 -5.75 10.74 2.55
C GLY A 62 -6.27 12.16 2.31
N LYS A 63 -6.62 12.49 1.06
CA LYS A 63 -7.41 13.69 0.75
C LYS A 63 -8.87 13.58 1.20
N ILE A 64 -9.43 12.37 1.30
CA ILE A 64 -10.82 12.12 1.72
C ILE A 64 -10.94 11.60 3.17
N ALA A 65 -9.83 11.26 3.83
CA ALA A 65 -9.78 11.10 5.27
C ALA A 65 -9.66 12.52 5.84
N PRO A 66 -10.71 13.09 6.46
CA PRO A 66 -10.51 14.23 7.33
C PRO A 66 -9.52 13.75 8.42
N SER A 67 -8.29 14.24 8.31
CA SER A 67 -7.33 14.44 9.39
C SER A 67 -7.81 13.94 10.77
N SER A 68 -7.41 12.72 11.14
CA SER A 68 -7.35 12.33 12.56
C SER A 68 -6.06 12.82 13.25
N ASP A 69 -5.25 13.65 12.56
CA ASP A 69 -4.05 14.29 13.12
C ASP A 69 -4.10 15.81 12.89
N GLY A 70 -4.91 16.49 13.71
CA GLY A 70 -4.91 17.95 13.80
C GLY A 70 -5.81 18.66 12.80
N ILE A 71 -7.06 18.91 13.19
CA ILE A 71 -7.72 20.16 12.81
C ILE A 71 -6.91 21.28 13.48
N VAL A 72 -5.85 21.74 12.82
CA VAL A 72 -5.24 23.03 13.11
C VAL A 72 -5.85 23.99 12.10
N ASP A 73 -6.70 24.84 12.65
CA ASP A 73 -7.21 26.10 12.13
C ASP A 73 -6.73 26.52 10.72
N VAL A 74 -7.61 26.40 9.74
CA VAL A 74 -7.61 27.32 8.60
C VAL A 74 -8.84 28.21 8.78
N HIS A 75 -8.70 29.20 9.65
CA HIS A 75 -9.43 30.44 9.50
C HIS A 75 -8.90 31.14 8.26
N GLN A 76 -9.63 31.03 7.14
CA GLN A 76 -9.46 31.96 6.03
C GLN A 76 -10.77 32.72 5.85
N GLY A 77 -10.82 33.89 6.49
CA GLY A 77 -11.78 34.93 6.14
C GLY A 77 -11.48 35.50 4.76
N ASN A 78 -12.53 35.70 3.96
CA ASN A 78 -12.91 36.97 3.34
C ASN A 78 -14.31 36.80 2.73
#